data_AF-A0A103YML5-F1
#
_entry.id   AF-A0A103YML5-F1
#
_cell.length_a   1.000
_cell.length_b   1.000
_cell.length_c   1.000
_cell.angle_alpha   90.00
_cell.angle_beta   90.00
_cell.angle_gamma   90.00
#
_symmetry.space_group_name_H-M   'P 1'
#
loop_
_entity.id
_entity.type
_entity.pdbx_description
1 polymer ?
#
loop_
_entity_poly.entity_id
_entity_poly.type
_entity_poly.pdbx_seq_one_letter_code
_entity_poly.pdbx_strand_id
1 'polypeptide(L)' 'MMKDKGGVWGEIVKEKGLLVNKVEEVGMWWFVEDVLSNQGMLDIMNKSKEHGFLGFRDTKSCFVSWIDKIKFSKIVP' A
#
# COMPACT_ATOMS: atom_id res chain seq x y z
N MET A 1 14.71 5.88 4.08
CA MET A 1 14.42 6.54 5.40
C MET A 1 14.11 5.58 6.57
N MET A 2 13.59 4.37 6.32
CA MET A 2 13.03 3.49 7.36
C MET A 2 13.99 2.40 7.90
N LYS A 3 15.29 2.55 7.62
CA LYS A 3 16.32 1.63 8.11
C LYS A 3 16.38 1.67 9.64
N ASP A 4 16.54 0.51 10.27
CA ASP A 4 16.70 0.34 11.72
C ASP A 4 15.50 0.82 12.57
N LYS A 5 14.31 0.95 11.97
CA LYS A 5 13.06 1.32 12.66
C LYS A 5 12.26 0.12 13.20
N GLY A 6 12.82 -1.10 13.13
CA GLY A 6 12.15 -2.31 13.61
C GLY A 6 11.77 -2.27 15.08
N GLY A 7 12.59 -1.66 15.96
CA GLY A 7 12.28 -1.51 17.38
C GLY A 7 11.03 -0.66 17.63
N VAL A 8 10.99 0.53 17.01
CA VAL A 8 9.84 1.45 17.09
C VAL A 8 8.57 0.80 16.53
N TRP A 9 8.69 0.06 15.42
CA TRP A 9 7.55 -0.65 14.85
C TRP A 9 7.04 -1.77 15.78
N GLY A 10 7.94 -2.52 16.41
CA GLY A 10 7.57 -3.54 17.38
C GLY A 10 6.79 -2.98 18.58
N GLU A 11 7.16 -1.79 19.06
CA GLU A 11 6.40 -1.07 20.09
C GLU A 11 4.99 -0.72 19.62
N ILE A 12 4.85 -0.17 18.40
CA ILE A 12 3.54 0.15 17.81
C ILE A 12 2.66 -1.10 17.68
N VAL A 13 3.21 -2.20 17.17
CA VAL A 13 2.51 -3.48 17.03
C VAL A 13 1.96 -3.95 18.37
N LYS A 14 2.77 -3.86 19.42
CA LYS A 14 2.38 -4.23 20.78
C LYS A 14 1.32 -3.30 21.36
N GLU A 15 1.55 -1.99 21.32
CA GLU A 15 0.66 -0.99 21.93
C GLU A 15 -0.71 -0.93 21.27
N LYS A 16 -0.78 -1.14 19.95
CA LYS A 16 -2.02 -1.07 19.17
C LYS A 16 -2.68 -2.43 18.95
N GLY A 17 -2.10 -3.51 19.48
CA GLY A 17 -2.65 -4.86 19.35
C GLY A 17 -2.77 -5.32 17.90
N LEU A 18 -1.76 -4.99 17.09
CA LEU A 18 -1.70 -5.34 15.67
C LEU A 18 -1.33 -6.81 15.47
N LEU A 19 -1.56 -7.33 14.27
CA LEU A 19 -1.01 -8.61 13.85
C LEU A 19 0.52 -8.57 13.98
N VAL A 20 1.13 -9.57 14.61
CA VAL A 20 2.59 -9.65 14.74
C VAL A 20 3.23 -9.67 13.36
N ASN A 21 3.97 -8.62 13.04
CA ASN A 21 4.67 -8.46 11.76
C ASN A 21 5.93 -7.61 11.97
N LYS A 22 6.89 -7.71 11.06
CA LYS A 22 8.10 -6.87 11.07
C LYS A 22 7.98 -5.75 10.04
N VAL A 23 8.58 -4.60 10.32
CA VAL A 23 8.52 -3.44 9.42
C VAL A 23 9.19 -3.72 8.08
N GLU A 24 10.16 -4.64 8.04
CA GLU A 24 10.85 -5.08 6.83
C GLU A 24 9.97 -6.02 5.98
N GLU A 25 8.96 -6.67 6.58
CA GLU A 25 8.03 -7.57 5.88
C GLU A 25 6.84 -6.79 5.29
N VAL A 26 6.39 -5.71 5.95
CA VAL A 26 5.23 -4.91 5.50
C VAL A 26 5.62 -3.58 4.83
N GLY A 27 6.86 -3.14 5.01
CA GLY A 27 7.39 -1.89 4.48
C GLY A 27 8.38 -2.11 3.36
N MET A 28 7.91 -2.09 2.10
CA MET A 28 8.75 -2.25 0.91
C MET A 28 9.39 -0.92 0.48
N TRP A 29 10.30 -0.39 1.30
CA TRP A 29 10.78 0.99 1.18
C TRP A 29 11.50 1.32 -0.12
N TRP A 30 12.30 0.38 -0.65
CA TRP A 30 12.99 0.56 -1.93
C TRP A 30 12.00 0.79 -3.07
N PHE A 31 10.85 0.11 -3.04
CA PHE A 31 9.81 0.24 -4.06
C PHE A 31 9.05 1.56 -3.92
N VAL A 32 8.78 1.99 -2.69
CA VAL A 32 8.19 3.32 -2.44
C VAL A 32 9.11 4.42 -2.96
N GLU A 33 10.41 4.31 -2.70
CA GLU A 33 11.41 5.25 -3.20
C GLU A 33 11.44 5.24 -4.74
N ASP A 34 11.44 4.07 -5.39
CA ASP A 34 11.42 3.96 -6.84
C ASP A 34 10.14 4.55 -7.47
N VAL A 35 8.95 4.17 -6.98
CA VAL A 35 7.67 4.64 -7.55
C VAL A 35 7.48 6.15 -7.37
N LEU A 36 7.84 6.70 -6.22
CA LEU A 36 7.64 8.13 -5.92
C LEU A 36 8.73 9.03 -6.53
N SER A 37 9.88 8.47 -6.89
CA SER A 37 10.96 9.22 -7.56
C SER A 37 10.77 9.33 -9.07
N ASN A 38 9.88 8.51 -9.64
CA ASN A 38 9.55 8.53 -11.06
C ASN A 38 8.26 9.34 -11.32
N GLN A 39 8.14 9.87 -12.54
CA GLN A 39 6.87 10.46 -12.97
C GLN A 39 5.83 9.37 -13.22
N GLY A 40 4.55 9.69 -12.96
CA GLY A 40 3.45 8.78 -13.23
C GLY A 40 3.42 8.36 -14.70
N MET A 41 3.66 7.07 -14.96
CA MET A 41 3.56 6.50 -16.30
C MET A 41 2.08 6.22 -16.61
N LEU A 42 1.57 6.78 -17.70
CA LEU A 42 0.20 6.55 -18.16
C LEU A 42 0.18 5.43 -19.19
N ASP A 43 -0.83 4.57 -19.10
CA ASP A 43 -1.17 3.58 -20.11
C ASP A 43 -2.47 3.96 -20.84
N ILE A 44 -2.95 3.07 -21.72
CA ILE A 44 -4.27 3.19 -22.33
C ILE A 44 -5.05 1.88 -22.16
N MET A 45 -6.33 2.01 -21.80
CA MET A 45 -7.23 0.86 -21.60
C MET A 45 -8.06 0.51 -22.84
N ASN A 46 -7.73 1.06 -24.01
CA ASN A 46 -8.56 0.94 -25.22
C ASN A 46 -8.78 -0.51 -25.64
N LYS A 47 -7.70 -1.30 -25.77
CA LYS A 47 -7.79 -2.72 -26.14
C LYS A 47 -8.72 -3.49 -25.18
N SER A 48 -8.56 -3.30 -23.87
CA SER A 48 -9.39 -3.97 -22.86
C SER A 48 -10.87 -3.59 -23.00
N LYS A 49 -11.17 -2.30 -23.20
CA LYS A 49 -12.55 -1.81 -23.39
C LYS A 49 -13.16 -2.32 -24.70
N GLU A 50 -12.40 -2.31 -25.79
CA GLU A 50 -12.81 -2.85 -27.09
C GLU A 50 -13.11 -4.35 -27.04
N HIS A 51 -12.47 -5.08 -26.12
CA HIS A 51 -12.69 -6.51 -25.89
C HIS A 51 -13.64 -6.79 -24.71
N GLY A 52 -14.46 -5.82 -24.30
CA GLY A 52 -15.56 -6.01 -23.37
C GLY A 52 -15.26 -5.78 -21.89
N PHE A 53 -14.03 -5.39 -21.51
CA PHE A 53 -13.72 -5.04 -20.13
C PHE A 53 -14.04 -3.56 -19.85
N LEU A 54 -15.19 -3.32 -19.21
CA LEU A 54 -15.70 -1.97 -18.92
C LEU A 54 -15.58 -1.58 -17.44
N GLY A 55 -14.96 -2.43 -16.61
CA GLY A 55 -14.74 -2.14 -15.21
C GLY A 55 -13.75 -1.01 -15.00
N PHE A 56 -14.08 -0.07 -14.12
CA PHE A 56 -13.17 0.99 -13.68
C PHE A 56 -13.28 1.23 -12.17
N ARG A 57 -12.36 2.03 -11.63
CA ARG A 57 -12.39 2.50 -10.25
C ARG A 57 -12.03 3.98 -10.21
N ASP A 58 -12.64 4.70 -9.28
CA ASP A 58 -12.10 5.99 -8.86
C ASP A 58 -10.86 5.74 -7.99
N THR A 59 -9.70 6.23 -8.44
CA THR A 59 -8.42 5.95 -7.78
C THR A 59 -8.37 6.49 -6.35
N LYS A 60 -8.97 7.65 -6.08
CA LYS A 60 -8.96 8.27 -4.74
C LYS A 60 -9.77 7.44 -3.76
N SER A 61 -10.99 7.06 -4.11
CA SER A 61 -11.83 6.19 -3.30
C SER A 61 -11.24 4.79 -3.15
N CYS A 62 -10.64 4.25 -4.21
CA CYS A 62 -9.95 2.96 -4.17
C CYS A 62 -8.78 2.99 -3.17
N PHE A 63 -7.96 4.03 -3.20
CA PHE A 63 -6.83 4.19 -2.28
C PHE A 63 -7.27 4.22 -0.81
N VAL A 64 -8.32 4.97 -0.49
CA VAL A 64 -8.90 5.00 0.87
C VAL A 64 -9.41 3.61 1.27
N SER A 65 -10.12 2.91 0.38
CA SER A 65 -10.61 1.55 0.64
C SER A 65 -9.48 0.56 0.97
N TRP A 66 -8.33 0.66 0.30
CA TRP A 66 -7.17 -0.19 0.61
C TRP A 66 -6.54 0.15 1.96
N ILE A 67 -6.45 1.44 2.33
CA ILE A 67 -6.01 1.86 3.66
C ILE A 67 -6.94 1.25 4.73
N ASP A 68 -8.25 1.41 4.55
CA ASP A 68 -9.24 0.90 5.50
C ASP A 68 -9.17 -0.63 5.63
N LYS A 69 -8.95 -1.34 4.53
CA LYS A 69 -8.78 -2.80 4.54
C LYS A 69 -7.56 -3.24 5.35
N ILE A 70 -6.43 -2.54 5.23
CA ILE A 70 -5.20 -2.85 5.96
C ILE A 70 -5.37 -2.55 7.45
N LYS A 71 -6.06 -1.45 7.80
CA LYS A 71 -6.43 -1.13 9.19
C LYS A 71 -7.38 -2.16 9.79
N PHE A 72 -8.43 -2.54 9.05
CA PHE A 72 -9.37 -3.57 9.47
C PHE A 72 -8.67 -4.91 9.72
N SER A 73 -7.66 -5.23 8.92
CA SER A 73 -6.83 -6.42 9.07
C SER A 73 -5.79 -6.32 10.20
N LYS A 74 -5.77 -5.20 10.94
CA LYS A 74 -4.82 -4.90 12.03
C LYS A 74 -3.35 -5.01 11.61
N ILE A 75 -3.02 -4.70 10.36
CA ILE A 75 -1.62 -4.64 9.91
C ILE A 75 -0.99 -3.30 10.32
N VAL A 76 -1.81 -2.24 10.26
CA VAL A 76 -1.48 -0.88 10.72
C VAL A 76 -2.58 -0.39 11.66
N PRO A 77 -2.35 0.66 12.48
CA PRO A 77 -3.36 1.23 13.37
C PRO A 77 -4.55 1.88 12.64
#